data_AF-A0A376MLZ4-F1
#
_entry.id   AF-A0A376MLZ4-F1
#
_cell.length_a   1.000
_cell.length_b   1.000
_cell.length_c   1.000
_cell.angle_alpha   90.00
_cell.angle_beta   90.00
_cell.angle_gamma   90.00
#
_symmetry.space_group_name_H-M   'P 1'
#
loop_
_entity.id
_entity.type
_entity.pdbx_description
1 polymer ?
#
loop_
_entity_poly.entity_id
_entity_poly.type
_entity_poly.pdbx_seq_one_letter_code
_entity_poly.pdbx_strand_id
1 'polypeptide(L)'
;MFEKFLMQNRIPYKISGGTSFFSRPEIKDLLAYLRVLTNPDDDSAFLRIVNTPKREIGPATLKKLGEWAMTRNKSMFTASFDMGLSQTLSGRGYEALTRFTHWLAEIQRLAEREPIAAVRDLIHGMDMNPGCTKHRPARKPPKCA
;
A
#
# COMPACT_ATOMS: atom_id res chain seq x y z
N MET A 1 -3.15 0.14 -38.78
CA MET A 1 -3.67 -0.01 -40.16
C MET A 1 -4.70 -1.13 -40.28
N PHE A 2 -4.52 -2.29 -39.62
CA PHE A 2 -5.45 -3.43 -39.62
C PHE A 2 -6.84 -3.16 -39.02
N GLU A 3 -6.91 -2.38 -37.93
CA GLU A 3 -8.15 -2.07 -37.22
C GLU A 3 -9.19 -1.35 -38.10
N LYS A 4 -8.77 -0.32 -38.85
CA LYS A 4 -9.65 0.44 -39.74
C LYS A 4 -10.28 -0.43 -40.84
N PHE A 5 -9.55 -1.45 -41.31
CA PHE A 5 -10.04 -2.37 -42.34
C PHE A 5 -11.13 -3.31 -41.80
N LEU A 6 -10.96 -3.82 -40.57
CA LEU A 6 -11.96 -4.67 -39.90
C LEU A 6 -13.23 -3.89 -39.55
N MET A 7 -13.09 -2.62 -39.13
CA MET A 7 -14.21 -1.70 -38.91
C MET A 7 -15.01 -1.43 -40.18
N GLN A 8 -14.33 -1.17 -41.31
CA GLN A 8 -14.99 -0.90 -42.60
C GLN A 8 -15.80 -2.09 -43.12
N ASN A 9 -15.34 -3.31 -42.86
CA ASN A 9 -16.01 -4.53 -43.30
C ASN A 9 -17.05 -5.07 -42.29
N ARG A 10 -17.34 -4.34 -41.20
CA ARG A 10 -18.25 -4.76 -40.13
C ARG A 10 -17.93 -6.15 -39.56
N ILE A 11 -16.67 -6.57 -39.61
CA ILE A 11 -16.23 -7.84 -39.05
C ILE A 11 -16.08 -7.64 -37.54
N PRO A 12 -16.79 -8.38 -36.67
CA PRO A 12 -16.61 -8.25 -35.23
C PRO A 12 -15.17 -8.64 -34.84
N TYR A 13 -14.42 -7.72 -34.23
CA TYR A 13 -13.06 -7.95 -33.76
C TYR A 13 -12.91 -7.44 -32.33
N LYS A 14 -12.05 -8.07 -31.53
CA LYS A 14 -11.74 -7.65 -30.17
C LYS A 14 -10.29 -7.18 -30.12
N ILE A 15 -10.08 -5.91 -29.81
CA ILE A 15 -8.75 -5.35 -29.59
C ILE A 15 -8.28 -5.81 -28.22
N SER A 16 -7.38 -6.79 -28.16
CA SER A 16 -6.65 -7.13 -26.94
C SER A 16 -5.54 -6.13 -26.60
N GLY A 17 -5.46 -5.00 -27.32
CA GLY A 17 -4.43 -3.96 -27.23
C GLY A 17 -4.92 -2.59 -26.73
N GLY A 18 -5.88 -2.57 -25.80
CA GLY A 18 -6.16 -1.35 -25.01
C GLY A 18 -5.00 -1.01 -24.06
N THR A 19 -5.21 -0.06 -23.14
CA THR A 19 -4.27 0.14 -22.02
C THR A 19 -3.99 -1.20 -21.33
N SER A 20 -2.70 -1.57 -21.22
CA SER A 20 -2.28 -2.82 -20.58
C SER A 20 -2.97 -2.95 -19.22
N PHE A 21 -3.48 -4.12 -18.86
CA PHE A 21 -4.15 -4.32 -17.56
C PHE A 21 -3.25 -3.85 -16.38
N PHE A 22 -1.94 -4.07 -16.49
CA PHE A 22 -0.94 -3.63 -15.51
C PHE A 22 -0.59 -2.14 -15.57
N SER A 23 -1.05 -1.40 -16.58
CA SER A 23 -0.84 0.05 -16.66
C SER A 23 -1.81 0.83 -15.77
N ARG A 24 -2.92 0.19 -15.36
CA ARG A 24 -3.97 0.78 -14.54
C ARG A 24 -3.44 1.21 -13.16
N PRO A 25 -3.73 2.44 -12.69
CA PRO A 25 -3.20 2.95 -11.43
C PRO A 25 -3.52 2.05 -10.24
N GLU A 26 -4.75 1.57 -10.12
CA GLU A 26 -5.21 0.73 -9.02
C GLU A 26 -4.46 -0.61 -8.96
N ILE A 27 -4.15 -1.19 -10.12
CA ILE A 27 -3.37 -2.44 -10.20
C ILE A 27 -1.93 -2.18 -9.77
N LYS A 28 -1.34 -1.06 -10.19
CA LYS A 28 0.01 -0.67 -9.77
C LYS A 28 0.10 -0.40 -8.27
N ASP A 29 -0.94 0.19 -7.69
CA ASP A 29 -0.98 0.49 -6.26
C ASP A 29 -1.09 -0.79 -5.45
N LEU A 30 -1.99 -1.70 -5.83
CA LEU A 30 -2.08 -3.05 -5.23
C LEU A 30 -0.75 -3.80 -5.32
N LEU A 31 -0.11 -3.80 -6.50
CA LEU A 31 1.20 -4.45 -6.67
C LEU A 31 2.28 -3.82 -5.79
N ALA A 32 2.25 -2.51 -5.59
CA ALA A 32 3.19 -1.85 -4.70
C ALA A 32 2.93 -2.21 -3.22
N TYR A 33 1.67 -2.39 -2.80
CA TYR A 33 1.37 -2.91 -1.46
C TYR A 33 1.95 -4.31 -1.26
N LEU A 34 1.70 -5.21 -2.21
CA LEU A 34 2.22 -6.58 -2.16
C LEU A 34 3.75 -6.58 -2.13
N ARG A 35 4.41 -5.72 -2.93
CA ARG A 35 5.86 -5.57 -2.92
C ARG A 35 6.39 -5.19 -1.55
N VAL A 36 5.82 -4.20 -0.88
CA VAL A 36 6.28 -3.79 0.46
C VAL A 36 6.06 -4.88 1.51
N LEU A 37 4.95 -5.64 1.42
CA LEU A 37 4.71 -6.77 2.32
C LEU A 37 5.77 -7.86 2.18
N THR A 38 6.20 -8.16 0.95
CA THR A 38 7.22 -9.18 0.66
C THR A 38 8.66 -8.68 0.79
N ASN A 39 8.88 -7.40 0.52
CA ASN A 39 10.18 -6.74 0.53
C ASN A 39 10.03 -5.35 1.18
N PRO A 40 10.16 -5.27 2.52
CA PRO A 40 10.05 -4.01 3.25
C PRO A 40 11.13 -2.98 2.88
N ASP A 41 12.20 -3.40 2.22
CA ASP A 41 13.31 -2.54 1.82
C ASP A 41 13.09 -1.83 0.49
N ASP A 42 11.94 -2.04 -0.16
CA ASP A 42 11.56 -1.37 -1.39
C ASP A 42 10.96 0.02 -1.14
N ASP A 43 11.82 1.01 -0.98
CA ASP A 43 11.44 2.41 -0.79
C ASP A 43 10.59 2.97 -1.94
N SER A 44 10.81 2.49 -3.18
CA SER A 44 10.05 2.93 -4.35
C SER A 44 8.58 2.50 -4.28
N ALA A 45 8.33 1.27 -3.81
CA ALA A 45 7.01 0.76 -3.57
C ALA A 45 6.36 1.44 -2.36
N PHE A 46 7.13 1.66 -1.29
CA PHE A 46 6.66 2.35 -0.08
C PHE A 46 6.17 3.78 -0.38
N LEU A 47 6.98 4.58 -1.09
CA LEU A 47 6.64 5.95 -1.48
C LEU A 47 5.37 6.04 -2.35
N ARG A 48 5.07 4.99 -3.12
CA ARG A 48 3.86 4.93 -3.93
C ARG A 48 2.60 4.71 -3.09
N ILE A 49 2.67 3.83 -2.10
CA ILE A 49 1.50 3.41 -1.31
C ILE A 49 1.22 4.29 -0.09
N VAL A 50 2.25 4.97 0.44
CA VAL A 50 2.17 5.70 1.71
C VAL A 50 1.02 6.72 1.75
N ASN A 51 0.73 7.38 0.62
CA ASN A 51 -0.34 8.36 0.52
C ASN A 51 -1.44 7.97 -0.48
N THR A 52 -1.55 6.67 -0.80
CA THR A 52 -2.57 6.13 -1.71
C THR A 52 -3.33 4.98 -1.04
N PRO A 53 -4.60 5.14 -0.64
CA PRO A 53 -5.42 6.36 -0.65
C PRO A 53 -4.86 7.51 0.21
N LYS A 54 -5.41 8.71 0.04
CA LYS A 54 -4.93 9.93 0.72
C LYS A 54 -4.97 9.77 2.25
N ARG A 55 -3.79 9.83 2.90
CA ARG A 55 -3.61 9.63 4.35
C ARG A 55 -3.09 10.87 5.08
N GLU A 56 -3.10 12.02 4.41
CA GLU A 56 -2.57 13.28 4.94
C GLU A 56 -1.06 13.24 5.28
N ILE A 57 -0.32 12.30 4.67
CA ILE A 57 1.13 12.21 4.80
C ILE A 57 1.75 13.13 3.74
N GLY A 58 2.21 14.31 4.19
CA GLY A 58 2.73 15.35 3.31
C GLY A 58 4.17 15.09 2.82
N PRO A 59 4.61 15.79 1.76
CA PRO A 59 5.97 15.64 1.22
C PRO A 59 7.07 16.02 2.22
N ALA A 60 6.80 16.98 3.11
CA ALA A 60 7.74 17.36 4.19
C ALA A 60 7.97 16.20 5.18
N THR A 61 6.92 15.43 5.49
CA THR A 61 7.01 14.25 6.34
C THR A 61 7.84 13.16 5.69
N LEU A 62 7.59 12.88 4.42
CA LEU A 62 8.35 11.87 3.65
C LEU A 62 9.82 12.26 3.50
N LYS A 63 10.11 13.55 3.28
CA LYS A 63 11.48 14.05 3.19
C LYS A 63 12.27 13.79 4.49
N LYS A 64 11.69 14.18 5.63
CA LYS A 64 12.31 13.96 6.95
C LYS A 64 12.49 12.47 7.26
N LEU A 65 11.51 11.63 6.93
CA LEU A 65 11.62 10.18 7.07
C LEU A 65 12.76 9.62 6.20
N GLY A 66 12.87 10.08 4.95
CA GLY A 66 13.94 9.67 4.05
C GLY A 66 15.33 10.07 4.56
N GLU A 67 15.50 11.31 5.02
CA GLU A 67 16.75 11.77 5.63
C GLU A 67 17.13 10.93 6.86
N TRP A 68 16.13 10.61 7.70
CA TRP A 68 16.31 9.77 8.87
C TRP A 68 16.73 8.33 8.53
N ALA A 69 16.07 7.75 7.51
CA ALA A 69 16.33 6.41 6.99
C ALA A 69 17.74 6.31 6.39
N MET A 70 18.13 7.30 5.57
CA MET A 70 19.47 7.40 4.98
C MET A 70 20.56 7.50 6.06
N THR A 71 20.38 8.36 7.07
CA THR A 71 21.36 8.53 8.15
C THR A 71 21.61 7.23 8.93
N ARG A 72 20.61 6.35 8.99
CA ARG A 72 20.67 5.07 9.71
C ARG A 72 20.92 3.87 8.81
N ASN A 73 21.08 4.09 7.51
CA ASN A 73 21.20 3.04 6.50
C ASN A 73 20.08 1.98 6.61
N LYS A 74 18.84 2.44 6.75
CA LYS A 74 17.63 1.62 6.83
C LYS A 74 16.65 2.02 5.73
N SER A 75 15.74 1.11 5.37
CA SER A 75 14.58 1.43 4.53
C SER A 75 13.60 2.37 5.23
N MET A 76 12.83 3.13 4.46
CA MET A 76 11.84 4.09 4.99
C MET A 76 10.78 3.39 5.84
N PHE A 77 10.38 2.17 5.47
CA PHE A 77 9.44 1.37 6.25
C PHE A 77 10.04 1.01 7.61
N THR A 78 11.24 0.46 7.66
CA THR A 78 11.92 0.08 8.92
C THR A 78 12.20 1.31 9.78
N ALA A 79 12.67 2.39 9.17
CA ALA A 79 12.95 3.66 9.83
C ALA A 79 11.71 4.29 10.48
N SER A 80 10.50 3.98 9.99
CA SER A 80 9.26 4.48 10.55
C SER A 80 8.97 3.98 11.98
N PHE A 81 9.56 2.85 12.37
CA PHE A 81 9.42 2.27 13.71
C PHE A 81 10.51 2.72 14.69
N ASP A 82 11.49 3.51 14.23
CA ASP A 82 12.57 3.97 15.10
C ASP A 82 12.04 4.99 16.12
N MET A 83 12.23 4.71 17.42
CA MET A 83 11.77 5.58 18.52
C MET A 83 12.27 7.04 18.40
N GLY A 84 13.48 7.24 17.86
CA GLY A 84 14.07 8.57 17.70
C GLY A 84 13.43 9.42 16.60
N LEU A 85 12.64 8.84 15.69
CA LEU A 85 12.02 9.58 14.59
C LEU A 85 11.08 10.69 15.10
N SER A 86 10.43 10.45 16.25
CA SER A 86 9.54 11.39 16.93
C SER A 86 10.21 12.73 17.29
N GLN A 87 11.54 12.77 17.41
CA GLN A 87 12.31 13.98 17.70
C GLN A 87 12.43 14.90 16.47
N THR A 88 12.42 14.33 15.26
CA THR A 88 12.57 15.06 14.00
C THR A 88 11.22 15.32 13.32
N LEU A 89 10.27 14.40 13.53
CA LEU A 89 8.96 14.39 12.91
C LEU A 89 7.88 14.30 14.00
N SER A 90 7.04 15.33 14.11
CA SER A 90 5.95 15.41 15.09
C SER A 90 4.64 15.91 14.46
N GLY A 91 3.54 15.74 15.17
CA GLY A 91 2.19 16.20 14.77
C GLY A 91 1.46 15.24 13.82
N ARG A 92 0.45 15.76 13.11
CA ARG A 92 -0.49 14.95 12.31
C ARG A 92 0.18 14.03 11.29
N GLY A 93 1.25 14.49 10.64
CA GLY A 93 1.98 13.70 9.65
C GLY A 93 2.71 12.50 10.27
N TYR A 94 3.25 12.67 11.49
CA TYR A 94 3.86 11.56 12.24
C TYR A 94 2.80 10.52 12.62
N GLU A 95 1.70 10.96 13.21
CA GLU A 95 0.63 10.06 13.63
C GLU A 95 0.02 9.29 12.44
N ALA A 96 -0.18 9.95 11.30
CA ALA A 96 -0.67 9.31 10.09
C ALA A 96 0.31 8.26 9.56
N LEU A 97 1.61 8.58 9.55
CA LEU A 97 2.67 7.64 9.16
C LEU A 97 2.69 6.43 10.09
N THR A 98 2.71 6.64 11.40
CA THR A 98 2.72 5.55 12.41
C THR A 98 1.47 4.68 12.27
N ARG A 99 0.27 5.27 12.16
CA ARG A 99 -0.96 4.47 11.94
C ARG A 99 -0.87 3.61 10.69
N PHE A 100 -0.35 4.17 9.60
CA PHE A 100 -0.18 3.44 8.33
C PHE A 100 0.82 2.29 8.44
N THR A 101 2.01 2.54 9.00
CA THR A 101 3.08 1.55 9.06
C THR A 101 2.75 0.42 10.04
N HIS A 102 2.10 0.73 11.17
CA HIS A 102 1.59 -0.28 12.09
C HIS A 102 0.48 -1.15 11.46
N TRP A 103 -0.45 -0.53 10.71
CA TRP A 103 -1.46 -1.30 9.98
C TRP A 103 -0.81 -2.24 8.95
N LEU A 104 0.17 -1.75 8.19
CA LEU A 104 0.85 -2.55 7.18
C LEU A 104 1.66 -3.70 7.80
N ALA A 105 2.32 -3.47 8.95
CA ALA A 105 3.02 -4.49 9.71
C ALA A 105 2.07 -5.59 10.23
N GLU A 106 0.86 -5.22 10.65
CA GLU A 106 -0.15 -6.21 11.06
C GLU A 106 -0.60 -7.07 9.88
N ILE A 107 -0.79 -6.48 8.70
CA ILE A 107 -1.09 -7.23 7.47
C ILE A 107 0.08 -8.16 7.10
N GLN A 108 1.32 -7.70 7.23
CA GLN A 108 2.51 -8.53 6.98
C GLN A 108 2.54 -9.75 7.90
N ARG A 109 2.32 -9.55 9.20
CA ARG A 109 2.22 -10.64 10.19
C ARG A 109 1.06 -11.60 9.90
N LEU A 110 -0.06 -11.08 9.40
CA LEU A 110 -1.20 -11.90 9.00
C LEU A 110 -0.88 -12.72 7.74
N ALA A 111 -0.09 -12.16 6.81
CA ALA A 111 0.28 -12.81 5.57
C ALA A 111 1.14 -14.07 5.79
N GLU A 112 1.92 -14.13 6.87
CA GLU A 112 2.71 -15.32 7.24
C GLU A 112 1.84 -16.51 7.68
N ARG A 113 0.66 -16.25 8.25
CA ARG A 113 -0.20 -17.30 8.84
C ARG A 113 -1.39 -17.64 7.97
N GLU A 114 -2.05 -16.62 7.43
CA GLU A 114 -3.26 -16.73 6.63
C GLU A 114 -3.20 -15.80 5.40
N PRO A 115 -2.44 -16.17 4.34
CA PRO A 115 -2.19 -15.31 3.18
C PRO A 115 -3.47 -14.79 2.50
N ILE A 116 -4.49 -15.64 2.37
CA ILE A 116 -5.77 -15.26 1.74
C ILE A 116 -6.52 -14.23 2.61
N ALA A 117 -6.50 -14.41 3.93
CA ALA A 117 -7.12 -13.46 4.84
C ALA A 117 -6.39 -12.11 4.82
N ALA A 118 -5.05 -12.13 4.74
CA ALA A 118 -4.22 -10.93 4.65
C ALA A 118 -4.48 -10.14 3.36
N VAL A 119 -4.53 -10.79 2.20
CA VAL A 119 -4.84 -10.11 0.93
C VAL A 119 -6.25 -9.54 0.93
N ARG A 120 -7.23 -10.29 1.47
CA ARG A 120 -8.59 -9.78 1.63
C ARG A 120 -8.58 -8.53 2.51
N ASP A 121 -7.97 -8.58 3.69
CA ASP A 121 -7.96 -7.46 4.63
C ASP A 121 -7.15 -6.27 4.09
N LEU A 122 -6.09 -6.52 3.31
CA LEU A 122 -5.36 -5.49 2.55
C LEU A 122 -6.29 -4.76 1.59
N ILE A 123 -7.02 -5.50 0.73
CA ILE A 123 -7.95 -4.91 -0.24
C ILE A 123 -9.02 -4.06 0.46
N HIS A 124 -9.61 -4.57 1.53
CA HIS A 124 -10.59 -3.80 2.31
C HIS A 124 -9.98 -2.56 2.96
N GLY A 125 -8.72 -2.62 3.41
CA GLY A 125 -8.03 -1.48 4.03
C GLY A 125 -7.54 -0.43 3.02
N MET A 126 -7.33 -0.81 1.75
CA MET A 126 -7.02 0.14 0.66
C MET A 126 -8.22 1.01 0.27
N ASP A 127 -9.45 0.50 0.38
CA ASP A 127 -10.69 1.22 0.02
C ASP A 127 -11.27 2.07 1.17
N MET A 128 -10.71 1.99 2.38
CA MET A 128 -11.23 2.72 3.54
C MET A 128 -10.84 4.21 3.50
N ASN A 129 -11.76 5.03 2.99
CA ASN A 129 -11.80 6.48 3.20
C ASN A 129 -11.80 6.78 4.72
N PRO A 130 -11.12 7.82 5.25
CA PRO A 130 -10.92 8.03 6.70
C PRO A 130 -12.18 8.27 7.55
N GLY A 131 -13.38 8.25 6.97
CA GLY A 131 -14.64 8.57 7.64
C GLY A 131 -15.37 7.41 8.32
N CYS A 132 -14.87 6.17 8.27
CA CYS A 132 -15.57 5.03 8.87
C CYS A 132 -14.70 4.26 9.87
N THR A 133 -14.57 4.79 11.08
CA THR A 133 -14.09 4.06 12.25
C THR A 133 -15.11 3.00 12.65
N LYS A 134 -15.01 1.80 12.07
CA LYS A 134 -15.55 0.59 12.70
C LYS A 134 -14.39 -0.23 13.22
N HIS A 135 -14.21 -0.17 14.54
CA HIS A 135 -13.41 -1.15 15.28
C HIS A 135 -13.88 -2.55 14.90
N ARG A 136 -13.06 -3.29 14.14
CA ARG A 136 -13.25 -4.73 13.98
C ARG A 136 -12.87 -5.36 15.32
N PRO A 137 -13.77 -6.06 16.03
CA PRO A 137 -13.36 -6.78 17.23
C PRO A 137 -12.40 -7.90 16.84
N ALA A 138 -11.36 -8.09 17.66
CA ALA A 138 -10.37 -9.13 17.49
C ALA A 138 -11.04 -10.50 17.33
N ARG A 139 -10.70 -11.23 16.25
CA ARG A 139 -11.12 -12.62 16.06
C ARG A 139 -10.49 -13.44 17.20
N LYS A 140 -11.30 -13.89 18.16
CA LYS A 140 -10.84 -14.83 19.19
C LYS A 140 -10.39 -16.14 18.53
N PRO A 141 -9.29 -16.75 18.98
CA PRO A 141 -8.85 -18.03 18.45
C PRO A 141 -9.92 -19.11 18.69
N PRO A 142 -10.02 -20.15 17.83
CA PRO A 142 -10.96 -21.23 18.03
C PRO A 142 -10.64 -21.93 19.35
N LYS A 143 -11.64 -22.05 20.23
CA LYS A 143 -11.53 -22.91 21.40
C LYS A 143 -11.50 -24.36 20.89
N CYS A 144 -10.41 -25.07 21.14
CA CYS A 144 -10.40 -26.52 21.03
C CYS A 144 -11.43 -27.06 22.02
N ALA A 145 -12.39 -27.85 21.51
CA ALA A 145 -13.34 -28.62 22.30
C ALA A 145 -12.70 -29.93 22.75
#